data_AF-A0A836L6N9-F1
#
_entry.id   AF-A0A836L6N9-F1
#
_cell.length_a   1.000
_cell.length_b   1.000
_cell.length_c   1.000
_cell.angle_alpha   90.00
_cell.angle_beta   90.00
_cell.angle_gamma   90.00
#
_symmetry.space_group_name_H-M   'P 1'
#
loop_
_entity.id
_entity.type
_entity.pdbx_description
1 polymer ?
#
loop_
_entity_poly.entity_id
_entity_poly.type
_entity_poly.pdbx_seq_one_letter_code
_entity_poly.pdbx_strand_id
1 'polypeptide(L)'
;MSRCLDTSGGFSVQGKHQRQYGICADVLCENSFYAVKVAGASSFTLCWPGMALPLELMSSLFTEGTLLCPSYDSVCDVKVDAALYGKYAALLADHSVGGVRAITMAVGPVAALLAVLLTA
;
A
#
# COMPACT_ATOMS: atom_id res chain seq x y z
N MET A 1 6.80 -13.06 8.95
CA MET A 1 5.78 -12.13 8.39
C MET A 1 6.47 -11.17 7.43
N SER A 2 5.79 -10.55 6.47
CA SER A 2 6.45 -9.60 5.57
C SER A 2 6.14 -8.14 5.94
N ARG A 3 7.14 -7.26 5.82
CA ARG A 3 7.04 -5.81 6.05
C ARG A 3 7.78 -5.04 4.97
N CYS A 4 7.39 -3.80 4.74
CA CYS A 4 8.13 -2.89 3.87
C CYS A 4 9.24 -2.22 4.70
N LEU A 5 10.47 -2.26 4.19
CA LEU A 5 11.62 -1.55 4.74
C LEU A 5 12.12 -0.56 3.72
N ASP A 6 12.61 0.58 4.19
CA ASP A 6 13.09 1.65 3.33
C ASP A 6 14.41 1.29 2.65
N THR A 7 14.62 1.87 1.47
CA THR A 7 15.89 1.83 0.75
C THR A 7 16.42 3.23 0.51
N SER A 8 17.73 3.44 0.68
CA SER A 8 18.33 4.75 0.45
C SER A 8 18.58 4.97 -1.05
N GLY A 9 17.66 5.66 -1.71
CA GLY A 9 17.88 6.15 -3.08
C GLY A 9 17.57 5.16 -4.21
N GLY A 10 16.78 4.12 -3.95
CA GLY A 10 16.44 3.09 -4.95
C GLY A 10 17.29 1.83 -4.84
N PHE A 11 17.08 0.90 -5.76
CA PHE A 11 17.81 -0.37 -5.84
C PHE A 11 17.74 -0.91 -7.27
N SER A 12 18.62 -1.84 -7.64
CA SER A 12 18.52 -2.55 -8.93
C SER A 12 18.31 -4.03 -8.74
N VAL A 13 17.45 -4.59 -9.58
CA VAL A 13 17.19 -6.04 -9.66
C VAL A 13 17.56 -6.51 -11.06
N GLN A 14 18.43 -7.52 -11.16
CA GLN A 14 18.90 -8.07 -12.44
C GLN A 14 19.41 -6.97 -13.42
N GLY A 15 20.12 -5.96 -12.89
CA GLY A 15 20.67 -4.85 -13.68
C GLY A 15 19.65 -3.78 -14.10
N LYS A 16 18.39 -3.85 -13.64
CA LYS A 16 17.38 -2.80 -13.88
C LYS A 16 17.14 -1.97 -12.62
N HIS A 17 17.45 -0.68 -12.71
CA HIS A 17 17.23 0.27 -11.63
C HIS A 17 15.75 0.54 -11.36
N GLN A 18 15.37 0.43 -10.09
CA GLN A 18 14.05 0.67 -9.55
C GLN A 18 14.08 1.99 -8.77
N ARG A 19 13.21 2.93 -9.16
CA ARG A 19 13.02 4.21 -8.45
C ARG A 19 12.06 4.08 -7.26
N GLN A 20 12.06 2.93 -6.59
CA GLN A 20 11.24 2.66 -5.41
C GLN A 20 12.11 2.81 -4.15
N TYR A 21 11.56 3.45 -3.13
CA TYR A 21 12.27 3.76 -1.88
C TYR A 21 12.00 2.75 -0.76
N GLY A 22 11.50 1.57 -1.09
CA GLY A 22 11.29 0.50 -0.13
C GLY A 22 11.09 -0.84 -0.80
N ILE A 23 11.36 -1.91 -0.04
CA ILE A 23 11.18 -3.30 -0.45
C ILE A 23 10.43 -4.09 0.61
N CYS A 24 9.66 -5.08 0.18
CA CYS A 24 9.08 -6.06 1.08
C CYS A 24 10.13 -7.12 1.42
N ALA A 25 10.35 -7.36 2.71
CA ALA A 25 11.18 -8.45 3.20
C ALA A 25 10.41 -9.26 4.26
N ASP A 26 10.77 -10.54 4.38
CA ASP A 26 10.34 -11.33 5.51
C ASP A 26 11.08 -10.86 6.76
N VAL A 27 10.35 -10.74 7.85
CA VAL A 27 10.82 -10.35 9.17
C VAL A 27 10.58 -11.51 10.13
N LEU A 28 11.65 -11.88 10.83
CA LEU A 28 11.67 -12.77 11.98
C LEU A 28 11.87 -11.91 13.23
N CYS A 29 10.89 -11.91 14.12
CA CYS A 29 10.93 -11.14 15.37
C CYS A 29 11.18 -12.09 16.53
N GLU A 30 12.20 -11.77 17.33
CA GLU A 30 12.54 -12.45 18.57
C GLU A 30 12.46 -11.43 19.71
N ASN A 31 12.49 -11.87 20.98
CA ASN A 31 12.28 -10.97 22.12
C ASN A 31 13.27 -9.80 22.22
N SER A 32 14.48 -9.92 21.68
CA SER A 32 15.56 -8.92 21.82
C SER A 32 16.17 -8.45 20.51
N PHE A 33 15.79 -9.06 19.39
CA PHE A 33 16.31 -8.71 18.07
C PHE A 33 15.29 -9.07 16.99
N TYR A 34 15.55 -8.58 15.78
CA TYR A 34 14.85 -9.06 14.60
C TYR A 34 15.84 -9.26 13.46
N ALA A 35 15.44 -10.11 12.53
CA ALA A 35 16.20 -10.41 11.33
C ALA A 35 15.30 -10.31 10.10
N VAL A 36 15.89 -9.96 8.98
CA VAL A 36 15.19 -9.76 7.71
C VAL A 36 15.72 -10.70 6.65
N LYS A 37 14.85 -11.15 5.75
CA LYS A 37 15.20 -11.94 4.57
C LYS A 37 14.53 -11.32 3.35
N VAL A 38 15.36 -10.70 2.50
CA VAL A 38 14.92 -10.09 1.24
C VAL A 38 14.66 -11.16 0.18
N ALA A 39 13.98 -10.79 -0.90
CA ALA A 39 13.74 -11.72 -2.01
C ALA A 39 15.06 -12.32 -2.53
N GLY A 40 15.08 -13.63 -2.74
CA GLY A 40 16.25 -14.36 -3.23
C GLY A 40 17.38 -14.56 -2.22
N ALA A 41 17.26 -14.11 -0.97
CA ALA A 41 18.20 -14.44 0.09
C ALA A 41 17.95 -15.87 0.59
N SER A 42 19.03 -16.60 0.91
CA SER A 42 18.96 -17.97 1.43
C SER A 42 18.69 -18.03 2.94
N SER A 43 19.02 -16.97 3.67
CA SER A 43 18.92 -16.90 5.13
C SER A 43 18.50 -15.51 5.62
N PHE A 44 18.05 -15.44 6.87
CA PHE A 44 17.79 -14.18 7.56
C PHE A 44 19.10 -13.50 7.96
N THR A 45 19.12 -12.16 7.91
CA THR A 45 20.23 -11.30 8.33
C THR A 45 19.77 -10.42 9.48
N LEU A 46 20.58 -10.32 10.55
CA LEU A 46 20.27 -9.44 11.68
C LEU A 46 20.18 -7.98 11.25
N CYS A 47 19.17 -7.28 11.75
CA CYS A 47 18.86 -5.91 11.36
C CYS A 47 18.74 -5.03 12.61
N TRP A 48 19.86 -4.57 13.13
CA TRP A 48 19.91 -3.59 14.22
C TRP A 48 19.42 -2.21 13.74
N PRO A 49 18.59 -1.51 14.54
CA PRO A 49 18.05 -0.19 14.16
C PRO A 49 19.15 0.80 13.74
N GLY A 50 18.92 1.49 12.63
CA GLY A 50 19.85 2.48 12.06
C GLY A 50 20.96 1.90 11.19
N MET A 51 21.12 0.58 11.12
CA MET A 51 22.07 -0.02 10.17
C MET A 51 21.60 0.11 8.73
N ALA A 52 22.57 0.17 7.84
CA ALA A 52 22.42 0.14 6.40
C ALA A 52 23.02 -1.17 5.87
N LEU A 53 22.19 -2.00 5.23
CA LEU A 53 22.57 -3.31 4.70
C LEU A 53 22.60 -3.27 3.16
N PRO A 54 23.76 -3.50 2.52
CA PRO A 54 23.84 -3.57 1.06
C PRO A 54 23.07 -4.78 0.53
N LEU A 55 22.15 -4.56 -0.42
CA LEU A 55 21.24 -5.60 -0.89
C LEU A 55 21.95 -6.70 -1.69
N GLU A 56 22.98 -6.33 -2.44
CA GLU A 56 23.80 -7.25 -3.23
C GLU A 56 24.58 -8.25 -2.37
N LEU A 57 24.83 -7.92 -1.10
CA LEU A 57 25.44 -8.84 -0.13
C LEU A 57 24.42 -9.77 0.51
N MET A 58 23.14 -9.40 0.49
CA MET A 58 22.05 -10.18 1.07
C MET A 58 21.46 -11.16 0.04
N SER A 59 21.39 -10.78 -1.23
CA SER A 59 20.90 -11.64 -2.31
C SER A 59 21.50 -11.26 -3.68
N SER A 60 21.82 -12.29 -4.46
CA SER A 60 22.28 -12.17 -5.84
C SER A 60 21.23 -11.64 -6.83
N LEU A 61 19.96 -11.50 -6.40
CA LEU A 61 18.95 -10.83 -7.22
C LEU A 61 19.19 -9.33 -7.37
N PHE A 62 19.83 -8.72 -6.37
CA PHE A 62 20.12 -7.30 -6.36
C PHE A 62 21.53 -7.05 -6.86
N THR A 63 21.69 -6.01 -7.68
CA THR A 63 23.00 -5.57 -8.17
C THR A 63 23.48 -4.28 -7.50
N GLU A 64 22.58 -3.55 -6.83
CA GLU A 64 22.86 -2.37 -6.03
C GLU A 64 21.64 -2.06 -5.13
N GLY A 65 21.88 -1.25 -4.11
CA GLY A 65 20.86 -0.70 -3.23
C GLY A 65 21.18 -0.97 -1.77
N THR A 66 20.53 -0.24 -0.88
CA THR A 66 20.81 -0.33 0.56
C THR A 66 19.51 -0.32 1.32
N LEU A 67 19.28 -1.36 2.11
CA LEU A 67 18.16 -1.48 3.02
C LEU A 67 18.48 -0.81 4.35
N LEU A 68 17.56 0.02 4.84
CA LEU A 68 17.68 0.68 6.13
C LEU A 68 16.89 -0.10 7.18
N CYS A 69 17.56 -0.46 8.27
CA CYS A 69 16.95 -1.18 9.38
C CYS A 69 16.16 -0.21 10.28
N PRO A 70 14.82 -0.30 10.34
CA PRO A 70 14.03 0.57 11.20
C PRO A 70 14.07 0.10 12.67
N SER A 71 13.31 0.76 13.55
CA SER A 71 13.19 0.35 14.95
C SER A 71 12.44 -0.98 15.08
N TYR A 72 12.72 -1.76 16.12
CA TYR A 72 12.03 -3.01 16.40
C TYR A 72 10.50 -2.83 16.44
N ASP A 73 10.01 -1.83 17.16
CA ASP A 73 8.57 -1.58 17.31
C ASP A 73 7.88 -1.29 15.98
N SER A 74 8.56 -0.65 15.03
CA SER A 74 7.98 -0.35 13.71
C SER A 74 7.72 -1.60 12.85
N VAL A 75 8.40 -2.71 13.11
CA VAL A 75 8.31 -3.95 12.32
C VAL A 75 7.68 -5.11 13.09
N CYS A 76 7.97 -5.21 14.39
CA CYS A 76 7.62 -6.34 15.25
C CYS A 76 6.47 -6.04 16.23
N ASP A 77 6.40 -4.82 16.78
CA ASP A 77 5.35 -4.41 17.74
C ASP A 77 4.59 -3.20 17.18
N VAL A 78 4.00 -3.37 15.98
CA VAL A 78 3.34 -2.27 15.26
C VAL A 78 2.16 -1.74 16.08
N LYS A 79 2.37 -0.61 16.75
CA LYS A 79 1.33 0.09 17.50
C LYS A 79 0.57 0.99 16.53
N VAL A 80 -0.67 0.62 16.23
CA VAL A 80 -1.57 1.46 15.46
C VAL A 80 -2.22 2.46 16.40
N ASP A 81 -1.93 3.75 16.21
CA ASP A 81 -2.68 4.81 16.87
C ASP A 81 -4.09 4.88 16.26
N ALA A 82 -5.09 4.53 17.05
CA ALA A 82 -6.48 4.46 16.61
C ALA A 82 -7.03 5.83 16.18
N ALA A 83 -6.61 6.93 16.81
CA ALA A 83 -7.06 8.27 16.48
C ALA A 83 -6.46 8.73 15.14
N LEU A 84 -5.18 8.43 14.91
CA LEU A 84 -4.52 8.68 13.64
C LEU A 84 -5.13 7.84 12.52
N TYR A 85 -5.37 6.55 12.76
CA TYR A 85 -6.04 5.67 11.80
C TYR A 85 -7.43 6.19 11.41
N GLY A 86 -8.22 6.65 12.39
CA GLY A 86 -9.53 7.25 12.13
C GLY A 86 -9.47 8.47 11.20
N LYS A 87 -8.45 9.33 11.35
CA LYS A 87 -8.22 10.47 10.45
C LYS A 87 -7.89 10.03 9.03
N TYR A 88 -6.99 9.05 8.86
CA TYR A 88 -6.64 8.54 7.53
C TYR A 88 -7.82 7.83 6.85
N ALA A 89 -8.60 7.04 7.59
CA ALA A 89 -9.78 6.36 7.06
C ALA A 89 -10.82 7.34 6.52
N ALA A 90 -11.05 8.47 7.22
CA ALA A 90 -11.94 9.52 6.75
C ALA A 90 -11.45 10.17 5.44
N LEU A 91 -10.14 10.42 5.31
CA LEU A 91 -9.54 10.94 4.07
C LEU A 91 -9.70 9.99 2.88
N LEU A 92 -9.59 8.68 3.12
CA LEU A 92 -9.78 7.68 2.07
C LEU A 92 -11.25 7.51 1.66
N ALA A 93 -12.21 7.73 2.57
CA ALA A 93 -13.64 7.66 2.28
C ALA A 93 -14.13 8.84 1.42
N ASP A 94 -13.53 10.02 1.58
CA ASP A 94 -13.90 11.24 0.84
C ASP A 94 -13.57 11.17 -0.66
N HIS A 95 -12.61 10.32 -1.05
CA HIS A 95 -12.27 10.04 -2.46
C HIS A 95 -13.13 8.96 -3.13
N SER A 96 -14.23 8.53 -2.52
CA SER A 96 -15.20 7.71 -3.24
C SER A 96 -15.80 8.52 -4.39
N VAL A 97 -15.54 8.08 -5.64
CA VAL A 97 -16.17 8.61 -6.85
C VAL A 97 -17.67 8.30 -6.78
N GLY A 98 -18.42 9.10 -6.04
CA GLY A 98 -19.89 9.17 -6.03
C GLY A 98 -20.43 9.83 -7.31
N GLY A 99 -19.79 9.54 -8.44
CA GLY A 99 -20.05 10.13 -9.75
C GLY A 99 -20.87 9.23 -10.66
N VAL A 100 -21.76 8.39 -10.13
CA VAL A 100 -22.84 7.84 -10.97
C VAL A 100 -23.97 8.85 -10.94
N ARG A 101 -23.96 9.80 -11.88
CA ARG A 101 -25.15 10.59 -12.20
C ARG A 101 -26.25 9.61 -12.56
N ALA A 102 -27.22 9.43 -11.67
CA ALA A 102 -28.50 8.84 -12.02
C ALA A 102 -29.09 9.72 -13.13
N ILE A 103 -29.07 9.22 -14.36
CA ILE A 103 -29.80 9.85 -15.46
C ILE A 103 -31.26 9.54 -15.18
N THR A 104 -31.95 10.46 -14.51
CA THR A 104 -33.41 10.50 -14.49
C THR A 104 -33.86 10.69 -15.93
N MET A 105 -34.24 9.60 -16.60
CA MET A 105 -34.96 9.65 -17.87
C MET A 105 -36.29 10.36 -17.59
N ALA A 106 -36.36 11.64 -17.94
CA ALA A 106 -37.61 12.39 -17.95
C ALA A 106 -38.50 11.82 -19.06
N VAL A 107 -39.42 10.92 -18.70
CA VAL A 107 -40.51 10.50 -19.58
C VAL A 107 -41.48 11.68 -19.63
N GLY A 108 -41.40 12.46 -20.72
CA GLY A 108 -42.28 13.61 -20.95
C GLY A 108 -43.76 13.19 -21.03
N PRO A 109 -44.71 14.08 -20.69
CA PRO A 109 -46.11 13.74 -20.65
C PRO A 109 -46.68 13.79 -22.07
N VAL A 110 -46.99 12.64 -22.63
CA VAL A 110 -47.94 12.56 -23.76
C VAL A 110 -49.11 11.71 -23.30
N ALA A 111 -49.86 12.22 -22.31
CA ALA A 111 -51.16 11.70 -21.94
C ALA A 111 -52.22 12.43 -22.77
N ALA A 112 -52.52 11.81 -23.91
CA ALA A 112 -53.82 11.70 -24.57
C ALA A 112 -54.81 12.89 -24.44
N LEU A 113 -54.97 13.63 -25.53
CA LEU A 113 -56.27 14.15 -25.95
C LEU A 113 -57.26 12.99 -26.07
N LEU A 114 -58.33 12.99 -25.27
CA LEU A 114 -59.64 12.36 -25.56
C LEU A 114 -60.62 12.70 -24.43
N ALA A 115 -61.00 13.97 -24.35
CA ALA A 115 -62.07 14.44 -23.46
C ALA A 115 -62.99 15.43 -24.18
N VAL A 116 -63.41 15.11 -25.40
CA VAL A 116 -64.56 15.75 -26.07
C VAL A 116 -65.15 14.71 -27.00
N LEU A 117 -66.24 14.05 -26.58
CA LEU A 117 -67.31 13.43 -27.38
C LEU A 117 -68.05 12.42 -26.50
N LEU A 118 -68.92 12.92 -25.62
CA LEU A 118 -70.14 12.23 -25.13
C LEU A 118 -70.96 13.24 -24.30
N THR A 119 -71.36 14.33 -24.97
CA THR A 119 -72.63 15.01 -24.67
C THR A 119 -73.59 14.61 -25.78
N ALA A 120 -74.35 13.54 -25.53
CA ALA A 120 -75.66 13.25 -26.10
C ALA A 120 -76.32 12.17 -25.23
#